data_AF-A0A0B6ZNI5-F1
#
_entry.id   AF-A0A0B6ZNI5-F1
#
_cell.length_a   1.000
_cell.length_b   1.000
_cell.length_c   1.000
_cell.angle_alpha   90.00
_cell.angle_beta   90.00
_cell.angle_gamma   90.00
#
_symmetry.space_group_name_H-M   'P 1'
#
loop_
_entity.id
_entity.type
_entity.pdbx_description
1 polymer ?
#
loop_
_entity_poly.entity_id
_entity_poly.type
_entity_poly.pdbx_seq_one_letter_code
_entity_poly.pdbx_strand_id
1 'polypeptide(L)'
;MSRSGAEIRRSENQSKTIQDRVTSIEHHLGQLCDISSSYTRKTARLRDKGDLLAKELMEFSEYEKWNPTLSSGMTKFAESLSAVQDYREAEVKRLEGKIITPLINYGLLCKQTKNDLKSAFAARDREVNQTKKLETLRRKNPNERQKITQLESELQRASLDASRSSKALEQQIDKFEERKLKDLKKMFRDFVTIEMHFHGKALELYTRCFQTLEQIDPEADLEEFRRQVRPEGSIRSDIARSASQASLESRQGSAGSNTSRKLPPKQPTPTSTNNRKMLPLPNPQELEDDSDEDD
;
A
#
# COMPACT_ATOMS: atom_id res chain seq x y z
N MET A 1 56.50 11.05 -2.21
CA MET A 1 56.73 10.43 -0.88
C MET A 1 55.98 9.11 -0.87
N SER A 2 56.64 8.00 -0.54
CA SER A 2 56.00 6.68 -0.42
C SER A 2 55.14 6.63 0.85
N ARG A 3 53.93 6.05 0.78
CA ARG A 3 53.06 5.91 1.95
C ARG A 3 53.71 4.98 2.99
N SER A 4 53.51 5.26 4.26
CA SER A 4 53.98 4.40 5.36
C SER A 4 53.18 3.09 5.39
N GLY A 5 53.81 1.99 5.85
CA GLY A 5 53.13 0.69 6.01
C GLY A 5 51.88 0.75 6.91
N ALA A 6 51.82 1.70 7.85
CA ALA A 6 50.64 1.95 8.68
C ALA A 6 49.49 2.63 7.89
N GLU A 7 49.81 3.54 6.97
CA GLU A 7 48.84 4.22 6.11
C GLU A 7 48.22 3.26 5.09
N ILE A 8 49.03 2.32 4.59
CA ILE A 8 48.59 1.27 3.67
C ILE A 8 47.56 0.38 4.36
N ARG A 9 47.85 -0.13 5.58
CA ARG A 9 46.93 -0.99 6.35
C ARG A 9 45.66 -0.30 6.81
N ARG A 10 45.76 0.95 7.30
CA ARG A 10 44.57 1.72 7.73
C ARG A 10 43.59 1.91 6.57
N SER A 11 44.12 2.19 5.39
CA SER A 11 43.30 2.40 4.20
C SER A 11 42.76 1.09 3.61
N GLU A 12 43.43 -0.04 3.82
CA GLU A 12 42.92 -1.39 3.49
C GLU A 12 41.69 -1.77 4.33
N ASN A 13 41.75 -1.54 5.65
CA ASN A 13 40.60 -1.76 6.53
C ASN A 13 39.42 -0.87 6.16
N GLN A 14 39.66 0.42 5.90
CA GLN A 14 38.63 1.37 5.46
C GLN A 14 37.94 0.91 4.18
N SER A 15 38.75 0.48 3.19
CA SER A 15 38.29 -0.07 1.93
C SER A 15 37.36 -1.27 2.09
N LYS A 16 37.73 -2.24 2.94
CA LYS A 16 36.91 -3.42 3.23
C LYS A 16 35.59 -3.04 3.92
N THR A 17 35.64 -2.17 4.92
CA THR A 17 34.44 -1.66 5.61
C THR A 17 33.46 -1.00 4.64
N ILE A 18 33.96 -0.23 3.67
CA ILE A 18 33.12 0.40 2.65
C ILE A 18 32.47 -0.65 1.74
N GLN A 19 33.21 -1.68 1.32
CA GLN A 19 32.66 -2.76 0.49
C GLN A 19 31.53 -3.52 1.21
N ASP A 20 31.75 -3.87 2.47
CA ASP A 20 30.75 -4.56 3.29
C ASP A 20 29.50 -3.68 3.45
N ARG A 21 29.69 -2.38 3.67
CA ARG A 21 28.60 -1.40 3.76
C ARG A 21 27.78 -1.30 2.47
N VAL A 22 28.41 -1.16 1.32
CA VAL A 22 27.70 -1.11 0.02
C VAL A 22 26.95 -2.42 -0.24
N THR A 23 27.52 -3.56 0.19
CA THR A 23 26.86 -4.86 0.07
C THR A 23 25.63 -4.99 0.96
N SER A 24 25.71 -4.52 2.20
CA SER A 24 24.55 -4.49 3.12
C SER A 24 23.46 -3.53 2.62
N ILE A 25 23.84 -2.37 2.09
CA ILE A 25 22.90 -1.41 1.51
C ILE A 25 22.18 -2.01 0.30
N GLU A 26 22.91 -2.64 -0.62
CA GLU A 26 22.31 -3.32 -1.78
C GLU A 26 21.30 -4.38 -1.36
N HIS A 27 21.65 -5.19 -0.35
CA HIS A 27 20.76 -6.22 0.18
C HIS A 27 19.45 -5.63 0.73
N HIS A 28 19.53 -4.65 1.62
CA HIS A 28 18.33 -4.07 2.24
C HIS A 28 17.48 -3.27 1.25
N LEU A 29 18.10 -2.53 0.32
CA LEU A 29 17.35 -1.83 -0.71
C LEU A 29 16.71 -2.80 -1.70
N GLY A 30 17.34 -3.95 -1.97
CA GLY A 30 16.75 -5.05 -2.73
C GLY A 30 15.50 -5.61 -2.04
N GLN A 31 15.60 -5.95 -0.75
CA GLN A 31 14.45 -6.40 0.04
C GLN A 31 13.31 -5.37 0.07
N LEU A 32 13.63 -4.09 0.24
CA LEU A 32 12.64 -3.02 0.17
C LEU A 32 11.98 -2.94 -1.21
N CYS A 33 12.74 -3.15 -2.29
CA CYS A 33 12.22 -3.19 -3.64
C CYS A 33 11.21 -4.33 -3.81
N ASP A 34 11.55 -5.53 -3.35
CA ASP A 34 10.71 -6.72 -3.47
C ASP A 34 9.41 -6.56 -2.69
N ILE A 35 9.50 -6.13 -1.43
CA ILE A 35 8.34 -5.90 -0.57
C ILE A 35 7.46 -4.79 -1.11
N SER A 36 8.03 -3.65 -1.52
CA SER A 36 7.26 -2.53 -2.09
C SER A 36 6.57 -2.91 -3.40
N SER A 37 7.23 -3.73 -4.22
CA SER A 37 6.64 -4.25 -5.46
C SER A 37 5.48 -5.20 -5.17
N SER A 38 5.65 -6.10 -4.20
CA SER A 38 4.56 -7.00 -3.76
C SER A 38 3.38 -6.23 -3.18
N TYR A 39 3.64 -5.26 -2.31
CA TYR A 39 2.62 -4.37 -1.75
C TYR A 39 1.82 -3.65 -2.85
N THR A 40 2.52 -3.09 -3.84
CA THR A 40 1.90 -2.35 -4.94
C THR A 40 1.06 -3.27 -5.84
N ARG A 41 1.55 -4.48 -6.15
CA ARG A 41 0.76 -5.50 -6.88
C ARG A 41 -0.48 -5.94 -6.12
N LYS A 42 -0.39 -6.18 -4.81
CA LYS A 42 -1.54 -6.53 -3.96
C LYS A 42 -2.57 -5.38 -3.92
N THR A 43 -2.10 -4.14 -3.91
CA THR A 43 -2.96 -2.95 -3.99
C THR A 43 -3.70 -2.87 -5.33
N ALA A 44 -3.02 -3.18 -6.44
CA ALA A 44 -3.66 -3.29 -7.76
C ALA A 44 -4.69 -4.43 -7.83
N ARG A 45 -4.41 -5.59 -7.25
CA ARG A 45 -5.38 -6.69 -7.16
C ARG A 45 -6.62 -6.30 -6.32
N LEU A 46 -6.42 -5.54 -5.24
CA LEU A 46 -7.53 -5.00 -4.45
C LEU A 46 -8.39 -4.01 -5.26
N ARG A 47 -7.75 -3.19 -6.10
CA ARG A 47 -8.47 -2.33 -7.07
C ARG A 47 -9.35 -3.18 -7.99
N ASP A 48 -8.79 -4.20 -8.62
CA ASP A 48 -9.52 -5.06 -9.56
C ASP A 48 -10.75 -5.72 -8.92
N LYS A 49 -10.61 -6.22 -7.68
CA LYS A 49 -11.75 -6.77 -6.93
C LYS A 49 -12.78 -5.70 -6.57
N GLY A 50 -12.33 -4.48 -6.26
CA GLY A 50 -13.21 -3.34 -6.03
C GLY A 50 -14.03 -2.97 -7.27
N ASP A 51 -13.43 -3.02 -8.46
CA ASP A 51 -14.12 -2.73 -9.72
C ASP A 51 -15.16 -3.80 -10.06
N LEU A 52 -14.83 -5.08 -9.84
CA LEU A 52 -15.79 -6.17 -10.01
C LEU A 52 -16.98 -6.05 -9.05
N LEU A 53 -16.73 -5.68 -7.79
CA LEU A 53 -17.80 -5.44 -6.82
C LEU A 53 -18.69 -4.26 -7.23
N ALA A 54 -18.10 -3.16 -7.68
CA ALA A 54 -18.86 -2.01 -8.17
C ALA A 54 -19.74 -2.39 -9.38
N LYS A 55 -19.21 -3.22 -10.29
CA LYS A 55 -19.96 -3.73 -11.45
C LYS A 55 -21.16 -4.56 -11.03
N GLU A 56 -20.97 -5.54 -10.14
CA GLU A 56 -22.07 -6.39 -9.65
C GLU A 56 -23.16 -5.58 -8.94
N LEU A 57 -22.77 -4.59 -8.12
CA LEU A 57 -23.71 -3.69 -7.47
C LEU A 57 -24.53 -2.89 -8.48
N MET A 58 -23.90 -2.43 -9.56
CA MET A 58 -24.60 -1.72 -10.63
C MET A 58 -25.60 -2.63 -11.33
N GLU A 59 -25.20 -3.84 -11.72
CA GLU A 59 -26.06 -4.82 -12.38
C GLU A 59 -27.26 -5.19 -11.51
N PHE A 60 -27.05 -5.44 -10.22
CA PHE A 60 -28.15 -5.73 -9.31
C PHE A 60 -29.07 -4.51 -9.10
N SER A 61 -28.52 -3.29 -9.07
CA SER A 61 -29.33 -2.08 -9.00
C SER A 61 -30.26 -1.90 -10.21
N GLU A 62 -29.81 -2.28 -11.41
CA GLU A 62 -30.63 -2.23 -12.64
C GLU A 62 -31.69 -3.33 -12.71
N TYR A 63 -31.39 -4.49 -12.11
CA TYR A 63 -32.35 -5.58 -11.97
C TYR A 63 -33.47 -5.23 -10.97
N GLU A 64 -33.14 -4.54 -9.88
CA GLU A 64 -34.05 -4.23 -8.78
C GLU A 64 -35.08 -3.14 -9.13
N LYS A 65 -36.09 -3.52 -9.92
CA LYS A 65 -37.13 -2.60 -10.42
C LYS A 65 -38.23 -2.31 -9.41
N TRP A 66 -38.38 -3.14 -8.38
CA TRP A 66 -39.51 -3.06 -7.44
C TRP A 66 -39.15 -2.31 -6.16
N ASN A 67 -37.86 -2.05 -5.94
CA ASN A 67 -37.36 -1.25 -4.82
C ASN A 67 -36.55 -0.05 -5.35
N PRO A 68 -37.23 1.00 -5.85
CA PRO A 68 -36.56 2.14 -6.50
C PRO A 68 -35.60 2.93 -5.60
N THR A 69 -35.86 3.03 -4.29
CA THR A 69 -34.94 3.75 -3.39
C THR A 69 -33.67 2.93 -3.12
N LEU A 70 -33.80 1.62 -2.93
CA LEU A 70 -32.68 0.69 -2.83
C LEU A 70 -31.85 0.68 -4.11
N SER A 71 -32.50 0.56 -5.28
CA SER A 71 -31.86 0.62 -6.59
C SER A 71 -31.04 1.90 -6.74
N SER A 72 -31.64 3.08 -6.48
CA SER A 72 -30.91 4.36 -6.55
C SER A 72 -29.75 4.44 -5.56
N GLY A 73 -29.91 3.96 -4.33
CA GLY A 73 -28.86 3.92 -3.32
C GLY A 73 -27.69 3.03 -3.74
N MET A 74 -27.99 1.86 -4.31
CA MET A 74 -27.00 0.92 -4.83
C MET A 74 -26.24 1.46 -6.03
N THR A 75 -26.91 2.10 -6.99
CA THR A 75 -26.27 2.75 -8.14
C THR A 75 -25.22 3.76 -7.66
N LYS A 76 -25.59 4.65 -6.73
CA LYS A 76 -24.66 5.66 -6.19
C LYS A 76 -23.54 5.05 -5.35
N PHE A 77 -23.79 3.94 -4.68
CA PHE A 77 -22.74 3.18 -4.00
C PHE A 77 -21.75 2.57 -4.99
N ALA A 78 -22.23 1.93 -6.05
CA ALA A 78 -21.39 1.41 -7.12
C ALA A 78 -20.52 2.50 -7.76
N GLU A 79 -21.11 3.66 -8.09
CA GLU A 79 -20.38 4.83 -8.61
C GLU A 79 -19.29 5.32 -7.64
N SER A 80 -19.61 5.44 -6.35
CA SER A 80 -18.64 5.86 -5.33
C SER A 80 -17.51 4.86 -5.17
N LEU A 81 -17.83 3.56 -5.16
CA LEU A 81 -16.85 2.49 -5.03
C LEU A 81 -15.92 2.41 -6.24
N SER A 82 -16.47 2.57 -7.46
CA SER A 82 -15.70 2.67 -8.70
C SER A 82 -14.77 3.88 -8.69
N ALA A 83 -15.27 5.06 -8.28
CA ALA A 83 -14.43 6.24 -8.13
C ALA A 83 -13.29 6.04 -7.12
N VAL A 84 -13.51 5.31 -6.02
CA VAL A 84 -12.43 4.94 -5.08
C VAL A 84 -11.36 4.09 -5.76
N GLN A 85 -11.75 3.20 -6.69
CA GLN A 85 -10.79 2.38 -7.44
C GLN A 85 -9.96 3.20 -8.43
N ASP A 86 -10.53 4.23 -9.06
CA ASP A 86 -9.75 5.18 -9.89
C ASP A 86 -8.66 5.89 -9.07
N TYR A 87 -8.97 6.28 -7.83
CA TYR A 87 -7.98 6.86 -6.93
C TYR A 87 -6.94 5.84 -6.48
N ARG A 88 -7.34 4.58 -6.27
CA ARG A 88 -6.41 3.47 -5.96
C ARG A 88 -5.48 3.18 -7.14
N GLU A 89 -5.98 3.27 -8.37
CA GLU A 89 -5.15 3.17 -9.57
C GLU A 89 -4.09 4.29 -9.64
N ALA A 90 -4.50 5.51 -9.32
CA ALA A 90 -3.56 6.63 -9.22
C ALA A 90 -2.52 6.44 -8.10
N GLU A 91 -2.90 5.82 -6.98
CA GLU A 91 -1.99 5.41 -5.91
C GLU A 91 -0.97 4.37 -6.40
N VAL A 92 -1.42 3.29 -7.04
CA VAL A 92 -0.56 2.24 -7.61
C VAL A 92 0.49 2.85 -8.54
N LYS A 93 0.07 3.64 -9.53
CA LYS A 93 0.97 4.32 -10.47
C LYS A 93 2.00 5.21 -9.78
N ARG A 94 1.60 5.88 -8.69
CA ARG A 94 2.52 6.75 -7.92
C ARG A 94 3.51 5.94 -7.09
N LEU A 95 3.09 4.82 -6.50
CA LEU A 95 3.99 3.89 -5.80
C LEU A 95 5.03 3.32 -6.76
N GLU A 96 4.62 2.88 -7.95
CA GLU A 96 5.52 2.41 -9.01
C GLU A 96 6.56 3.46 -9.41
N GLY A 97 6.10 4.68 -9.69
CA GLY A 97 6.97 5.75 -10.18
C GLY A 97 7.88 6.35 -9.10
N LYS A 98 7.38 6.54 -7.87
CA LYS A 98 8.10 7.29 -6.82
C LYS A 98 8.81 6.42 -5.80
N ILE A 99 8.46 5.13 -5.69
CA ILE A 99 9.03 4.22 -4.70
C ILE A 99 9.77 3.08 -5.40
N ILE A 100 9.09 2.32 -6.25
CA ILE A 100 9.67 1.13 -6.89
C ILE A 100 10.78 1.52 -7.88
N THR A 101 10.51 2.46 -8.79
CA THR A 101 11.49 2.85 -9.82
C THR A 101 12.82 3.33 -9.22
N PRO A 102 12.84 4.22 -8.19
CA PRO A 102 14.09 4.55 -7.50
C PRO A 102 14.79 3.35 -6.86
N LEU A 103 14.07 2.43 -6.21
CA LEU A 103 14.67 1.25 -5.57
C LEU A 103 15.34 0.33 -6.59
N ILE A 104 14.72 0.11 -7.76
CA ILE A 104 15.32 -0.63 -8.88
C ILE A 104 16.63 0.05 -9.33
N ASN A 105 16.61 1.37 -9.49
CA ASN A 105 17.78 2.15 -9.91
C ASN A 105 18.93 2.06 -8.88
N TYR A 106 18.63 1.87 -7.60
CA TYR A 106 19.65 1.63 -6.57
C TYR A 106 20.40 0.31 -6.77
N GLY A 107 19.77 -0.72 -7.34
CA GLY A 107 20.46 -1.96 -7.70
C GLY A 107 21.60 -1.71 -8.71
N LEU A 108 21.35 -0.91 -9.75
CA LEU A 108 22.38 -0.53 -10.72
C LEU A 108 23.48 0.33 -10.09
N LEU A 109 23.10 1.29 -9.23
CA LEU A 109 24.05 2.18 -8.56
C LEU A 109 24.98 1.41 -7.61
N CYS A 110 24.44 0.45 -6.84
CA CYS A 110 25.25 -0.39 -5.95
C CYS A 110 26.23 -1.25 -6.73
N LYS A 111 25.77 -1.87 -7.84
CA LYS A 111 26.63 -2.65 -8.73
C LYS A 111 27.79 -1.83 -9.31
N GLN A 112 27.52 -0.61 -9.77
CA GLN A 112 28.56 0.30 -10.27
C GLN A 112 29.56 0.65 -9.16
N THR A 113 29.07 1.04 -7.99
CA THR A 113 29.92 1.39 -6.84
C THR A 113 30.83 0.23 -6.42
N LYS A 114 30.32 -1.02 -6.45
CA LYS A 114 31.12 -2.22 -6.19
C LYS A 114 32.22 -2.45 -7.23
N ASN A 115 31.96 -2.15 -8.50
CA ASN A 115 32.97 -2.27 -9.56
C ASN A 115 34.09 -1.23 -9.40
N ASP A 116 33.73 -0.01 -9.00
CA ASP A 116 34.70 1.06 -8.71
C ASP A 116 35.57 0.68 -7.49
N LEU A 117 34.96 0.14 -6.44
CA LEU A 117 35.66 -0.41 -5.27
C LEU A 117 36.67 -1.51 -5.66
N LYS A 118 36.26 -2.48 -6.48
CA LYS A 118 37.16 -3.54 -6.97
C LYS A 118 38.36 -2.96 -7.73
N SER A 119 38.12 -1.96 -8.57
CA SER A 119 39.18 -1.30 -9.34
C SER A 119 40.17 -0.57 -8.44
N ALA A 120 39.66 0.08 -7.38
CA ALA A 120 40.50 0.74 -6.38
C ALA A 120 41.33 -0.24 -5.56
N PHE A 121 40.77 -1.41 -5.20
CA PHE A 121 41.50 -2.46 -4.52
C PHE A 121 42.61 -3.04 -5.39
N ALA A 122 42.35 -3.26 -6.68
CA ALA A 122 43.36 -3.75 -7.60
C ALA A 122 44.56 -2.79 -7.76
N ALA A 123 44.33 -1.47 -7.76
CA ALA A 123 45.41 -0.47 -7.78
C ALA A 123 46.25 -0.51 -6.49
N ARG A 124 45.58 -0.68 -5.34
CA ARG A 124 46.23 -0.83 -4.03
C ARG A 124 47.01 -2.14 -3.92
N ASP A 125 46.45 -3.26 -4.34
CA ASP A 125 47.12 -4.56 -4.31
C ASP A 125 48.40 -4.54 -5.16
N ARG A 126 48.39 -3.81 -6.28
CA ARG A 126 49.61 -3.55 -7.07
C ARG A 126 50.66 -2.78 -6.27
N GLU A 127 50.30 -1.72 -5.56
CA GLU A 127 51.23 -0.97 -4.68
C GLU A 127 51.83 -1.87 -3.59
N VAL A 128 51.01 -2.67 -2.91
CA VAL A 128 51.44 -3.60 -1.86
C VAL A 128 52.40 -4.65 -2.41
N ASN A 129 52.07 -5.23 -3.56
CA ASN A 129 52.89 -6.26 -4.20
C ASN A 129 54.24 -5.70 -4.69
N GLN A 130 54.26 -4.51 -5.28
CA GLN A 130 55.50 -3.84 -5.68
C GLN A 130 56.37 -3.49 -4.47
N THR A 131 55.76 -3.09 -3.35
CA THR A 131 56.47 -2.83 -2.08
C THR A 131 57.16 -4.10 -1.58
N LYS A 132 56.42 -5.21 -1.48
CA LYS A 132 56.96 -6.52 -1.06
C LYS A 132 58.08 -7.02 -1.97
N LYS A 133 57.95 -6.84 -3.29
CA LYS A 133 58.97 -7.21 -4.28
C LYS A 133 60.26 -6.41 -4.07
N LEU A 134 60.15 -5.08 -3.89
CA LEU A 134 61.29 -4.21 -3.66
C LEU A 134 62.03 -4.53 -2.36
N GLU A 135 61.29 -4.73 -1.26
CA GLU A 135 61.86 -5.11 0.05
C GLU A 135 62.58 -6.47 -0.02
N THR A 136 61.98 -7.44 -0.70
CA THR A 136 62.57 -8.78 -0.86
C THR A 136 63.88 -8.71 -1.66
N LEU A 137 63.92 -7.92 -2.74
CA LEU A 137 65.13 -7.74 -3.55
C LEU A 137 66.23 -7.04 -2.76
N ARG A 138 65.91 -5.95 -2.05
CA ARG A 138 66.86 -5.22 -1.20
C ARG A 138 67.47 -6.11 -0.11
N ARG A 139 66.68 -7.02 0.47
CA ARG A 139 67.16 -7.94 1.51
C ARG A 139 68.04 -9.06 0.94
N LYS A 140 67.66 -9.65 -0.19
CA LYS A 140 68.35 -10.83 -0.75
C LYS A 140 69.58 -10.45 -1.57
N ASN A 141 69.47 -9.45 -2.44
CA ASN A 141 70.49 -9.10 -3.43
C ASN A 141 70.76 -7.58 -3.42
N PRO A 142 71.41 -7.03 -2.37
CA PRO A 142 71.64 -5.59 -2.24
C PRO A 142 72.55 -4.99 -3.33
N ASN A 143 73.31 -5.83 -4.04
CA ASN A 143 74.24 -5.40 -5.07
C ASN A 143 73.60 -5.21 -6.47
N GLU A 144 72.36 -5.68 -6.67
CA GLU A 144 71.61 -5.51 -7.94
C GLU A 144 71.02 -4.09 -8.09
N ARG A 145 71.88 -3.06 -8.03
CA ARG A 145 71.46 -1.64 -8.01
C ARG A 145 70.52 -1.27 -9.16
N GLN A 146 70.79 -1.68 -10.39
CA GLN A 146 69.95 -1.36 -11.56
C GLN A 146 68.51 -1.89 -11.40
N LYS A 147 68.36 -3.13 -10.91
CA LYS A 147 67.06 -3.76 -10.72
C LYS A 147 66.30 -3.18 -9.54
N ILE A 148 67.02 -2.76 -8.49
CA ILE A 148 66.44 -2.00 -7.36
C ILE A 148 65.86 -0.67 -7.88
N THR A 149 66.62 0.10 -8.66
CA THR A 149 66.16 1.38 -9.24
C THR A 149 64.95 1.19 -10.16
N GLN A 150 64.90 0.10 -10.93
CA GLN A 150 63.74 -0.21 -11.78
C GLN A 150 62.48 -0.48 -10.94
N LEU A 151 62.58 -1.33 -9.91
CA LEU A 151 61.46 -1.62 -9.01
C LEU A 151 61.02 -0.40 -8.19
N GLU A 152 61.95 0.51 -7.85
CA GLU A 152 61.62 1.79 -7.21
C GLU A 152 60.75 2.67 -8.10
N SER A 153 61.08 2.77 -9.40
CA SER A 153 60.28 3.51 -10.38
C SER A 153 58.88 2.90 -10.57
N GLU A 154 58.79 1.56 -10.67
CA GLU A 154 57.51 0.85 -10.72
C GLU A 154 56.66 1.06 -9.47
N LEU A 155 57.28 0.98 -8.28
CA LEU A 155 56.61 1.24 -7.01
C LEU A 155 56.10 2.69 -6.94
N GLN A 156 56.91 3.65 -7.38
CA GLN A 156 56.49 5.06 -7.41
C GLN A 156 55.26 5.25 -8.31
N ARG A 157 55.22 4.62 -9.48
CA ARG A 157 54.04 4.65 -10.36
C ARG A 157 52.82 3.98 -9.73
N ALA A 158 52.99 2.81 -9.12
CA ALA A 158 51.92 2.09 -8.44
C ALA A 158 51.36 2.89 -7.24
N SER A 159 52.23 3.56 -6.48
CA SER A 159 51.83 4.39 -5.33
C SER A 159 51.07 5.64 -5.76
N LEU A 160 51.46 6.28 -6.88
CA LEU A 160 50.70 7.39 -7.46
C LEU A 160 49.30 6.95 -7.91
N ASP A 161 49.18 5.80 -8.58
CA ASP A 161 47.90 5.22 -9.02
C ASP A 161 47.00 4.89 -7.81
N ALA A 162 47.54 4.18 -6.81
CA ALA A 162 46.81 3.82 -5.59
C ALA A 162 46.35 5.05 -4.78
N SER A 163 47.18 6.11 -4.71
CA SER A 163 46.83 7.37 -4.05
C SER A 163 45.69 8.09 -4.78
N ARG A 164 45.81 8.22 -6.11
CA ARG A 164 44.77 8.82 -6.95
C ARG A 164 43.45 8.06 -6.83
N SER A 165 43.51 6.73 -6.92
CA SER A 165 42.33 5.87 -6.82
C SER A 165 41.68 5.92 -5.44
N SER A 166 42.47 5.95 -4.35
CA SER A 166 41.94 6.09 -2.99
C SER A 166 41.16 7.39 -2.80
N LYS A 167 41.68 8.52 -3.32
CA LYS A 167 41.00 9.82 -3.23
C LYS A 167 39.71 9.86 -4.07
N ALA A 168 39.74 9.27 -5.26
CA ALA A 168 38.54 9.16 -6.09
C ALA A 168 37.46 8.31 -5.41
N LEU A 169 37.86 7.20 -4.78
CA LEU A 169 36.95 6.32 -4.06
C LEU A 169 36.29 7.05 -2.88
N GLU A 170 37.05 7.79 -2.07
CA GLU A 170 36.52 8.56 -0.95
C GLU A 170 35.42 9.53 -1.40
N GLN A 171 35.65 10.27 -2.49
CA GLN A 171 34.67 11.19 -3.06
C GLN A 171 33.43 10.48 -3.62
N GLN A 172 33.60 9.31 -4.24
CA GLN A 172 32.48 8.53 -4.78
C GLN A 172 31.60 7.97 -3.66
N ILE A 173 32.22 7.49 -2.57
CA ILE A 173 31.50 6.93 -1.42
C ILE A 173 30.75 8.01 -0.65
N ASP A 174 31.38 9.18 -0.46
CA ASP A 174 30.72 10.33 0.15
C ASP A 174 29.48 10.75 -0.65
N LYS A 175 29.61 10.88 -1.98
CA LYS A 175 28.47 11.16 -2.87
C LYS A 175 27.41 10.08 -2.85
N PHE A 176 27.81 8.80 -2.79
CA PHE A 176 26.88 7.68 -2.71
C PHE A 176 26.05 7.76 -1.41
N GLU A 177 26.69 7.99 -0.28
CA GLU A 177 26.02 8.13 1.02
C GLU A 177 25.12 9.36 1.06
N GLU A 178 25.60 10.51 0.60
CA GLU A 178 24.81 11.74 0.52
C GLU A 178 23.54 11.54 -0.32
N ARG A 179 23.70 10.95 -1.52
CA ARG A 179 22.58 10.66 -2.42
C ARG A 179 21.59 9.70 -1.76
N LYS A 180 22.08 8.60 -1.20
CA LYS A 180 21.24 7.61 -0.51
C LYS A 180 20.41 8.22 0.61
N LEU A 181 21.00 9.06 1.46
CA LEU A 181 20.28 9.71 2.55
C LEU A 181 19.16 10.63 2.04
N LYS A 182 19.45 11.44 1.01
CA LYS A 182 18.46 12.34 0.41
C LYS A 182 17.33 11.57 -0.29
N ASP A 183 17.69 10.54 -1.05
CA ASP A 183 16.72 9.76 -1.81
C ASP A 183 15.81 8.93 -0.88
N LEU A 184 16.36 8.27 0.14
CA LEU A 184 15.55 7.52 1.12
C LEU A 184 14.57 8.43 1.86
N LYS A 185 15.05 9.60 2.33
CA LYS A 185 14.19 10.61 2.95
C LYS A 185 13.04 11.02 2.01
N LYS A 186 13.36 11.24 0.74
CA LYS A 186 12.36 11.61 -0.27
C LYS A 186 11.37 10.48 -0.52
N MET A 187 11.83 9.24 -0.72
CA MET A 187 10.98 8.08 -0.95
C MET A 187 10.00 7.85 0.19
N PHE A 188 10.46 7.89 1.45
CA PHE A 188 9.56 7.69 2.60
C PHE A 188 8.54 8.83 2.74
N ARG A 189 8.95 10.08 2.47
CA ARG A 189 8.00 11.20 2.43
C ARG A 189 6.98 11.05 1.31
N ASP A 190 7.42 10.65 0.12
CA ASP A 190 6.54 10.42 -1.02
C ASP A 190 5.55 9.29 -0.74
N PHE A 191 5.99 8.18 -0.14
CA PHE A 191 5.13 7.05 0.26
C PHE A 191 3.99 7.52 1.16
N VAL A 192 4.30 8.15 2.28
CA VAL A 192 3.30 8.66 3.22
C VAL A 192 2.38 9.66 2.55
N THR A 193 2.91 10.52 1.68
CA THR A 193 2.10 11.50 0.94
C THR A 193 1.12 10.81 -0.01
N ILE A 194 1.53 9.75 -0.70
CA ILE A 194 0.66 8.99 -1.63
C ILE A 194 -0.51 8.37 -0.87
N GLU A 195 -0.22 7.63 0.21
CA GLU A 195 -1.22 6.98 1.06
C GLU A 195 -2.20 8.01 1.67
N MET A 196 -1.69 9.14 2.16
CA MET A 196 -2.53 10.23 2.68
C MET A 196 -3.50 10.77 1.62
N HIS A 197 -3.06 10.93 0.38
CA HIS A 197 -3.93 11.42 -0.70
C HIS A 197 -5.02 10.41 -1.03
N PHE A 198 -4.67 9.12 -1.14
CA PHE A 198 -5.64 8.06 -1.39
C PHE A 198 -6.66 7.98 -0.26
N HIS A 199 -6.20 7.82 1.00
CA HIS A 199 -7.10 7.71 2.14
C HIS A 199 -7.98 8.94 2.35
N GLY A 200 -7.44 10.15 2.14
CA GLY A 200 -8.23 11.37 2.22
C GLY A 200 -9.38 11.38 1.21
N LYS A 201 -9.11 10.94 -0.02
CA LYS A 201 -10.15 10.83 -1.07
C LYS A 201 -11.13 9.69 -0.84
N ALA A 202 -10.65 8.53 -0.40
CA ALA A 202 -11.51 7.41 -0.06
C ALA A 202 -12.48 7.80 1.07
N LEU A 203 -12.00 8.45 2.13
CA LEU A 203 -12.85 8.93 3.23
C LEU A 203 -13.90 9.93 2.75
N GLU A 204 -13.52 10.89 1.91
CA GLU A 204 -14.45 11.87 1.32
C GLU A 204 -15.58 11.15 0.55
N LEU A 205 -15.24 10.21 -0.33
CA LEU A 205 -16.19 9.48 -1.16
C LEU A 205 -17.09 8.56 -0.32
N TYR A 206 -16.52 7.77 0.58
CA TYR A 206 -17.29 6.87 1.44
C TYR A 206 -18.21 7.63 2.40
N THR A 207 -17.82 8.82 2.86
CA THR A 207 -18.71 9.65 3.69
C THR A 207 -19.96 10.09 2.90
N ARG A 208 -19.79 10.51 1.64
CA ARG A 208 -20.93 10.86 0.76
C ARG A 208 -21.79 9.65 0.42
N CYS A 209 -21.15 8.52 0.14
CA CYS A 209 -21.84 7.26 -0.11
C CYS A 209 -22.67 6.83 1.11
N PHE A 210 -22.10 6.92 2.31
CA PHE A 210 -22.80 6.58 3.55
C PHE A 210 -24.07 7.41 3.72
N GLN A 211 -23.97 8.73 3.53
CA GLN A 211 -25.13 9.63 3.57
C GLN A 211 -26.21 9.29 2.54
N THR A 212 -25.80 8.77 1.38
CA THR A 212 -26.71 8.35 0.32
C THR A 212 -27.44 7.06 0.68
N LEU A 213 -26.74 6.09 1.25
CA LEU A 213 -27.33 4.82 1.66
C LEU A 213 -28.35 5.00 2.79
N GLU A 214 -28.14 5.99 3.67
CA GLU A 214 -29.12 6.38 4.70
C GLU A 214 -30.43 6.94 4.12
N GLN A 215 -30.47 7.30 2.83
CA GLN A 215 -31.68 7.78 2.16
C GLN A 215 -32.53 6.65 1.57
N ILE A 216 -32.07 5.40 1.64
CA ILE A 216 -32.88 4.24 1.24
C ILE A 216 -34.08 4.16 2.19
N ASP A 217 -35.28 4.03 1.63
CA ASP A 217 -36.55 3.94 2.36
C ASP A 217 -37.18 2.56 2.13
N PRO A 218 -36.93 1.59 3.03
CA PRO A 218 -37.48 0.25 2.91
C PRO A 218 -39.01 0.20 2.93
N GLU A 219 -39.71 1.13 3.60
CA GLU A 219 -41.16 1.10 3.65
C GLU A 219 -41.75 1.58 2.32
N ALA A 220 -41.21 2.67 1.75
CA ALA A 220 -41.62 3.13 0.42
C ALA A 220 -41.39 2.07 -0.66
N ASP A 221 -40.25 1.38 -0.61
CA ASP A 221 -39.92 0.29 -1.53
C ASP A 221 -40.84 -0.92 -1.34
N LEU A 222 -41.17 -1.27 -0.10
CA LEU A 222 -42.10 -2.36 0.19
C LEU A 222 -43.53 -2.04 -0.22
N GLU A 223 -43.96 -0.79 -0.09
CA GLU A 223 -45.23 -0.32 -0.63
C GLU A 223 -45.28 -0.41 -2.16
N GLU A 224 -44.21 -0.02 -2.85
CA GLU A 224 -44.10 -0.17 -4.32
C GLU A 224 -44.19 -1.63 -4.73
N PHE A 225 -43.42 -2.51 -4.07
CA PHE A 225 -43.55 -3.95 -4.26
C PHE A 225 -45.00 -4.45 -4.07
N ARG A 226 -45.67 -4.05 -2.98
CA ARG A 226 -47.07 -4.44 -2.70
C ARG A 226 -48.02 -3.93 -3.78
N ARG A 227 -47.77 -2.74 -4.36
CA ARG A 227 -48.56 -2.20 -5.49
C ARG A 227 -48.40 -3.07 -6.73
N GLN A 228 -47.17 -3.52 -7.05
CA GLN A 228 -46.88 -4.35 -8.23
C GLN A 228 -47.44 -5.78 -8.10
N VAL A 229 -47.44 -6.36 -6.89
CA VAL A 229 -47.91 -7.74 -6.65
C VAL A 229 -49.43 -7.85 -6.55
N ARG A 230 -50.13 -6.79 -6.13
CA ARG A 230 -51.59 -6.81 -6.03
C ARG A 230 -52.21 -6.74 -7.43
N PRO A 231 -53.01 -7.74 -7.86
CA PRO A 231 -53.67 -7.67 -9.16
C PRO A 231 -54.65 -6.49 -9.19
N GLU A 232 -54.71 -5.77 -10.32
CA GLU A 232 -55.70 -4.72 -10.62
C GLU A 232 -57.12 -5.30 -10.55
N GLY A 233 -57.64 -5.40 -9.33
CA GLY A 233 -58.87 -6.11 -9.02
C GLY A 233 -59.10 -6.34 -7.53
N SER A 234 -58.04 -6.37 -6.70
CA SER A 234 -58.20 -6.60 -5.26
C SER A 234 -58.89 -5.44 -4.52
N ILE A 235 -58.82 -4.21 -5.06
CA ILE A 235 -59.56 -3.07 -4.51
C ILE A 235 -61.07 -3.34 -4.56
N ARG A 236 -61.56 -4.03 -5.62
CA ARG A 236 -62.96 -4.46 -5.70
C ARG A 236 -63.29 -5.55 -4.68
N SER A 237 -62.38 -6.49 -4.39
CA SER A 237 -62.67 -7.53 -3.40
C SER A 237 -62.64 -7.04 -1.96
N ASP A 238 -61.80 -6.05 -1.63
CA ASP A 238 -61.75 -5.48 -0.28
C ASP A 238 -62.90 -4.49 -0.03
N ILE A 239 -63.32 -3.72 -1.04
CA ILE A 239 -64.57 -2.94 -1.00
C ILE A 239 -65.78 -3.87 -0.93
N ALA A 240 -65.82 -4.95 -1.72
CA ALA A 240 -66.90 -5.94 -1.66
C ALA A 240 -66.93 -6.69 -0.32
N ARG A 241 -65.77 -7.05 0.26
CA ARG A 241 -65.66 -7.66 1.60
C ARG A 241 -66.07 -6.69 2.72
N SER A 242 -65.66 -5.43 2.64
CA SER A 242 -66.08 -4.40 3.61
C SER A 242 -67.57 -4.09 3.51
N ALA A 243 -68.13 -4.00 2.30
CA ALA A 243 -69.55 -3.80 2.07
C ALA A 243 -70.40 -5.01 2.49
N SER A 244 -69.88 -6.24 2.34
CA SER A 244 -70.55 -7.45 2.81
C SER A 244 -70.43 -7.66 4.32
N GLN A 245 -69.32 -7.26 4.96
CA GLN A 245 -69.22 -7.19 6.42
C GLN A 245 -70.15 -6.13 7.02
N ALA A 246 -70.20 -4.92 6.45
CA ALA A 246 -71.15 -3.89 6.86
C ALA A 246 -72.61 -4.32 6.68
N SER A 247 -72.91 -5.08 5.61
CA SER A 247 -74.25 -5.65 5.38
C SER A 247 -74.58 -6.77 6.38
N LEU A 248 -73.60 -7.58 6.79
CA LEU A 248 -73.79 -8.64 7.81
C LEU A 248 -73.99 -8.05 9.22
N GLU A 249 -73.24 -7.01 9.58
CA GLU A 249 -73.42 -6.26 10.83
C GLU A 249 -74.78 -5.56 10.88
N SER A 250 -75.27 -5.03 9.75
CA SER A 250 -76.61 -4.44 9.67
C SER A 250 -77.76 -5.46 9.86
N ARG A 251 -77.53 -6.75 9.57
CA ARG A 251 -78.52 -7.83 9.75
C ARG A 251 -78.49 -8.45 11.15
N GLN A 252 -77.42 -8.25 11.92
CA GLN A 252 -77.35 -8.66 13.33
C GLN A 252 -77.87 -7.58 14.30
N GLY A 253 -78.21 -6.38 13.81
CA GLY A 253 -78.68 -5.25 14.62
C GLY A 253 -80.16 -5.27 15.05
N SER A 254 -80.90 -6.36 14.86
CA SER A 254 -82.32 -6.45 15.28
C SER A 254 -82.57 -7.55 16.31
N ALA A 255 -81.90 -7.46 17.47
CA ALA A 255 -82.44 -7.99 18.73
C ALA A 255 -81.76 -7.30 19.92
N GLY A 256 -82.57 -6.64 20.76
CA GLY A 256 -82.28 -6.60 22.20
C GLY A 256 -81.43 -5.44 22.71
N SER A 257 -82.12 -4.35 23.00
CA SER A 257 -81.81 -3.26 23.91
C SER A 257 -81.00 -3.57 25.19
N ASN A 258 -80.30 -2.53 25.66
CA ASN A 258 -80.03 -2.14 27.07
C ASN A 258 -78.86 -2.78 27.84
N THR A 259 -77.75 -2.04 28.02
CA THR A 259 -77.47 -1.17 29.21
C THR A 259 -75.96 -0.93 29.47
N SER A 260 -75.71 0.26 30.02
CA SER A 260 -74.63 0.62 30.96
C SER A 260 -73.20 0.89 30.47
N ARG A 261 -72.91 2.20 30.46
CA ARG A 261 -71.60 2.84 30.62
C ARG A 261 -70.75 2.17 31.72
N LYS A 262 -69.47 1.94 31.42
CA LYS A 262 -68.36 1.98 32.39
C LYS A 262 -67.02 2.26 31.69
N LEU A 263 -66.42 3.43 31.98
CA LEU A 263 -64.97 3.69 31.99
C LEU A 263 -64.42 3.28 33.38
N PRO A 264 -63.10 3.24 33.72
CA PRO A 264 -61.82 3.49 33.00
C PRO A 264 -60.81 2.30 33.29
N PRO A 265 -59.44 2.35 33.28
CA PRO A 265 -58.50 3.47 33.08
C PRO A 265 -57.23 3.25 32.21
N LYS A 266 -56.55 4.39 31.98
CA LYS A 266 -55.20 4.62 31.44
C LYS A 266 -54.13 3.68 32.02
N GLN A 267 -53.19 3.27 31.17
CA GLN A 267 -51.84 2.88 31.57
C GLN A 267 -50.77 3.75 30.87
N PRO A 268 -49.61 3.96 31.52
CA PRO A 268 -48.62 4.97 31.14
C PRO A 268 -47.61 4.45 30.10
N THR A 269 -47.00 5.41 29.42
CA THR A 269 -45.76 5.26 28.63
C THR A 269 -44.60 4.72 29.47
N PRO A 270 -43.60 4.11 28.82
CA PRO A 270 -42.22 4.36 29.22
C PRO A 270 -41.34 4.87 28.08
N THR A 271 -40.48 5.77 28.50
CA THR A 271 -39.41 6.49 27.82
C THR A 271 -38.20 5.60 27.51
N SER A 272 -37.55 5.91 26.38
CA SER A 272 -36.09 5.96 26.12
C SER A 272 -35.14 5.02 26.87
N THR A 273 -34.40 4.19 26.13
CA THR A 273 -32.97 3.97 26.39
C THR A 273 -32.20 3.72 25.11
N ASN A 274 -31.40 4.72 24.77
CA ASN A 274 -30.33 4.71 23.78
C ASN A 274 -29.15 3.91 24.36
N ASN A 275 -28.74 2.80 23.74
CA ASN A 275 -27.54 2.06 24.14
C ASN A 275 -26.75 1.61 22.90
N ARG A 276 -25.87 2.50 22.39
CA ARG A 276 -24.76 2.11 21.51
C ARG A 276 -23.78 1.29 22.35
N LYS A 277 -23.75 -0.03 22.14
CA LYS A 277 -22.57 -0.84 22.48
C LYS A 277 -21.59 -0.75 21.32
N MET A 278 -20.40 -0.23 21.59
CA MET A 278 -19.25 -0.33 20.69
C MET A 278 -18.90 -1.81 20.52
N LEU A 279 -18.84 -2.28 19.27
CA LEU A 279 -18.30 -3.59 18.93
C LEU A 279 -16.77 -3.58 19.13
N PRO A 280 -16.16 -4.60 19.76
CA PRO A 280 -14.70 -4.70 19.84
C PRO A 280 -14.08 -4.93 18.45
N LEU A 281 -12.91 -4.34 18.20
CA LEU A 281 -12.10 -4.61 17.01
C LEU A 281 -11.70 -6.11 16.94
N PRO A 282 -11.70 -6.75 15.75
CA PRO A 282 -11.17 -8.10 15.59
C PRO A 282 -9.67 -8.16 15.86
N ASN A 283 -9.24 -9.26 16.47
CA ASN A 283 -7.85 -9.55 16.84
C ASN A 283 -6.98 -9.77 15.57
N PRO A 284 -5.74 -9.22 15.46
CA PRO A 284 -4.92 -9.31 14.23
C PRO A 284 -4.36 -10.69 13.84
N GLN A 285 -4.88 -11.80 14.37
CA GLN A 285 -4.30 -13.14 14.19
C GLN A 285 -5.08 -14.07 13.25
N GLU A 286 -6.05 -13.55 12.47
CA GLU A 286 -6.79 -14.35 11.46
C GLU A 286 -6.53 -13.89 10.02
N LEU A 287 -5.30 -13.43 9.71
CA LEU A 287 -4.87 -13.14 8.33
C LEU A 287 -3.70 -14.02 7.90
N GLU A 288 -3.78 -15.31 8.21
CA GLU A 288 -2.96 -16.32 7.56
C GLU A 288 -3.81 -17.13 6.59
N ASP A 289 -3.26 -17.28 5.40
CA ASP A 289 -3.64 -18.18 4.31
C ASP A 289 -4.74 -17.71 3.34
N ASP A 290 -4.30 -17.21 2.19
CA ASP A 290 -4.79 -17.73 0.91
C ASP A 290 -3.67 -17.53 -0.13
N SER A 291 -2.82 -18.55 -0.15
CA SER A 291 -2.25 -19.22 -1.32
C SER A 291 -1.90 -18.39 -2.56
N ASP A 292 -0.63 -18.51 -2.92
CA ASP A 292 -0.09 -18.40 -4.26
C ASP A 292 -0.97 -19.16 -5.28
N GLU A 293 -1.50 -18.44 -6.26
CA GLU A 293 -1.75 -19.01 -7.58
C GLU A 293 -1.05 -18.12 -8.59
N ASP A 294 0.06 -18.66 -9.09
CA ASP A 294 0.71 -18.32 -10.34
C ASP A 294 -0.17 -18.82 -11.50
N ASP A 295 -0.47 -17.92 -12.44
CA ASP A 295 -0.44 -18.15 -13.90
C ASP A 295 -0.44 -16.78 -14.63
#